data_AF-A0A6B0X484-F1
#
_entry.id   AF-A0A6B0X484-F1
#
_cell.length_a   1.000
_cell.length_b   1.000
_cell.length_c   1.000
_cell.angle_alpha   90.00
_cell.angle_beta   90.00
_cell.angle_gamma   90.00
#
_symmetry.space_group_name_H-M   'P 1'
#
loop_
_entity.id
_entity.type
_entity.pdbx_description
1 polymer ?
#
loop_
_entity_poly.entity_id
_entity_poly.type
_entity_poly.pdbx_seq_one_letter_code
_entity_poly.pdbx_strand_id
1 'polypeptide(L)'
;MQKCIAILTVGVLWALSAAALERPDTTFKIFQFPADQIPRVDGDVSDWGMVPADYAIGIDQLKDTVHDSPIDTTDLDVTVRVGWVKGLNRLYFLYEAYDDYWDFSHRDLHNDILEIVVDGDLSGGPLIPQLREDKETNGLEGLDGHFKFHGVHAQNYHVLTPADGKPWTMVWGANQWIYELPWANAAAHYDFAPGDSGHYTLEFWITPFDYAPADGPERAVESKLEEGALIGLSWCILDYDDVEVKQQEFEGFWNLSHKTTMFGNASELVGFRLMPLEEAFRDPVEAQWEFTVLDMERRLVAFKDLSYGDIRSWRWDFGDGNTSTEQHPIHQYAEPGTTYTVTLYVEGPEGKARMSKVWDVIVR
;
A
#
# COMPACT_ATOMS: atom_id res chain seq x y z
N MET A 1 -12.88 -56.21 5.34
CA MET A 1 -12.29 -55.15 6.18
C MET A 1 -11.89 -54.00 5.26
N GLN A 2 -12.71 -52.97 5.27
CA GLN A 2 -12.68 -51.80 4.40
C GLN A 2 -11.73 -50.78 5.04
N LYS A 3 -10.62 -50.44 4.41
CA LYS A 3 -9.71 -49.39 4.91
C LYS A 3 -10.12 -48.08 4.26
N CYS A 4 -10.76 -47.21 5.06
CA CYS A 4 -10.99 -45.81 4.71
C CYS A 4 -9.64 -45.12 4.52
N ILE A 5 -9.45 -44.52 3.35
CA ILE A 5 -8.38 -43.54 3.10
C ILE A 5 -9.00 -42.18 3.44
N ALA A 6 -8.52 -41.56 4.51
CA ALA A 6 -8.86 -40.19 4.85
C ALA A 6 -8.13 -39.25 3.87
N ILE A 7 -8.89 -38.51 3.09
CA ILE A 7 -8.40 -37.39 2.28
C ILE A 7 -8.17 -36.23 3.23
N LEU A 8 -6.90 -35.89 3.49
CA LEU A 8 -6.54 -34.62 4.13
C LEU A 8 -6.73 -33.51 3.09
N THR A 9 -7.84 -32.80 3.17
CA THR A 9 -7.96 -31.46 2.58
C THR A 9 -7.06 -30.52 3.37
N VAL A 10 -5.93 -30.13 2.78
CA VAL A 10 -5.13 -28.99 3.25
C VAL A 10 -5.91 -27.74 2.87
N GLY A 11 -6.71 -27.25 3.82
CA GLY A 11 -7.31 -25.93 3.76
C GLY A 11 -6.19 -24.90 3.84
N VAL A 12 -6.14 -24.06 2.82
CA VAL A 12 -5.33 -22.86 2.68
C VAL A 12 -5.48 -21.99 3.95
N LEU A 13 -4.40 -21.86 4.74
CA LEU A 13 -4.30 -20.85 5.79
C LEU A 13 -4.03 -19.50 5.12
N TRP A 14 -5.06 -18.67 4.95
CA TRP A 14 -4.91 -17.22 4.83
C TRP A 14 -5.84 -16.58 5.86
N ALA A 15 -5.36 -16.55 7.10
CA ALA A 15 -5.92 -15.74 8.15
C ALA A 15 -4.74 -15.24 9.00
N LEU A 16 -3.90 -14.39 8.40
CA LEU A 16 -3.27 -13.34 9.20
C LEU A 16 -4.43 -12.49 9.69
N SER A 17 -4.69 -12.58 10.99
CA SER A 17 -5.90 -12.03 11.57
C SER A 17 -5.86 -10.50 11.50
N ALA A 18 -6.88 -9.90 10.87
CA ALA A 18 -7.22 -8.49 11.05
C ALA A 18 -7.45 -8.08 12.52
N ALA A 19 -7.38 -9.02 13.47
CA ALA A 19 -7.50 -8.82 14.92
C ALA A 19 -6.35 -8.01 15.56
N ALA A 20 -5.30 -7.65 14.81
CA ALA A 20 -4.18 -6.83 15.29
C ALA A 20 -4.27 -5.34 14.92
N LEU A 21 -5.30 -4.93 14.17
CA LEU A 21 -5.56 -3.54 13.78
C LEU A 21 -6.58 -2.90 14.72
N GLU A 22 -6.52 -1.58 14.92
CA GLU A 22 -7.36 -0.89 15.90
C GLU A 22 -8.85 -0.87 15.50
N ARG A 23 -9.14 -0.77 14.21
CA ARG A 23 -10.51 -0.83 13.65
C ARG A 23 -10.71 -2.15 12.89
N PRO A 24 -10.77 -3.31 13.56
CA PRO A 24 -10.73 -4.63 12.91
C PRO A 24 -11.97 -4.90 12.04
N ASP A 25 -13.09 -4.23 12.32
CA ASP A 25 -14.33 -4.33 11.55
C ASP A 25 -14.39 -3.35 10.36
N THR A 26 -13.35 -2.53 10.17
CA THR A 26 -13.23 -1.58 9.05
C THR A 26 -12.04 -1.98 8.19
N THR A 27 -12.25 -2.02 6.87
CA THR A 27 -11.15 -2.14 5.91
C THR A 27 -11.38 -1.15 4.79
N PHE A 28 -10.44 -0.25 4.61
CA PHE A 28 -10.44 0.71 3.52
C PHE A 28 -9.83 0.10 2.26
N LYS A 29 -10.10 0.72 1.11
CA LYS A 29 -9.65 0.23 -0.20
C LYS A 29 -8.52 1.12 -0.72
N ILE A 30 -7.53 0.51 -1.35
CA ILE A 30 -6.51 1.20 -2.14
C ILE A 30 -6.76 0.88 -3.60
N PHE A 31 -6.99 1.91 -4.42
CA PHE A 31 -7.33 1.78 -5.84
C PHE A 31 -6.14 1.31 -6.67
N GLN A 32 -6.29 0.28 -7.49
CA GLN A 32 -5.24 -0.10 -8.45
C GLN A 32 -5.36 0.72 -9.72
N PHE A 33 -4.39 1.59 -9.97
CA PHE A 33 -4.26 2.27 -11.26
C PHE A 33 -3.80 1.29 -12.35
N PRO A 34 -4.35 1.38 -13.58
CA PRO A 34 -3.78 0.71 -14.74
C PRO A 34 -2.31 1.10 -14.95
N ALA A 35 -1.48 0.17 -15.42
CA ALA A 35 -0.05 0.41 -15.59
C ALA A 35 0.29 1.50 -16.63
N ASP A 36 -0.65 1.81 -17.52
CA ASP A 36 -0.58 2.87 -18.53
C ASP A 36 -1.26 4.18 -18.09
N GLN A 37 -1.82 4.22 -16.89
CA GLN A 37 -2.56 5.36 -16.31
C GLN A 37 -2.09 5.64 -14.88
N ILE A 38 -0.77 5.62 -14.67
CA ILE A 38 -0.15 5.97 -13.39
C ILE A 38 -0.40 7.47 -13.14
N PRO A 39 -0.94 7.87 -11.96
CA PRO A 39 -1.19 9.27 -11.68
C PRO A 39 0.13 10.04 -11.65
N ARG A 40 0.12 11.23 -12.25
CA ARG A 40 1.24 12.16 -12.13
C ARG A 40 1.18 12.85 -10.77
N VAL A 41 2.33 13.34 -10.33
CA VAL A 41 2.44 14.14 -9.11
C VAL A 41 2.77 15.55 -9.57
N ASP A 42 1.72 16.31 -9.88
CA ASP A 42 1.81 17.67 -10.41
C ASP A 42 0.78 18.64 -9.82
N GLY A 43 -0.08 18.17 -8.91
CA GLY A 43 -1.12 18.96 -8.24
C GLY A 43 -2.41 19.06 -9.06
N ASP A 44 -2.53 18.31 -10.17
CA ASP A 44 -3.75 18.22 -10.99
C ASP A 44 -4.52 16.94 -10.69
N VAL A 45 -5.70 17.09 -10.08
CA VAL A 45 -6.54 15.97 -9.65
C VAL A 45 -7.19 15.18 -10.80
N SER A 46 -7.03 15.60 -12.06
CA SER A 46 -7.74 14.99 -13.19
C SER A 46 -7.42 13.50 -13.39
N ASP A 47 -6.19 13.08 -13.11
CA ASP A 47 -5.76 11.67 -13.17
C ASP A 47 -6.53 10.80 -12.15
N TRP A 48 -7.06 11.39 -11.07
CA TRP A 48 -7.85 10.71 -10.04
C TRP A 48 -9.35 10.60 -10.36
N GLY A 49 -9.83 11.23 -11.43
CA GLY A 49 -11.24 11.21 -11.82
C GLY A 49 -11.78 9.81 -12.13
N MET A 50 -10.90 8.82 -12.33
CA MET A 50 -11.24 7.41 -12.50
C MET A 50 -11.48 6.65 -11.18
N VAL A 51 -11.04 7.20 -10.05
CA VAL A 51 -11.16 6.56 -8.74
C VAL A 51 -12.60 6.70 -8.23
N PRO A 52 -13.32 5.60 -7.97
CA PRO A 52 -14.70 5.67 -7.51
C PRO A 52 -14.84 6.38 -6.14
N ALA A 53 -15.98 7.00 -5.91
CA ALA A 53 -16.24 7.79 -4.69
C ALA A 53 -16.12 6.99 -3.39
N ASP A 54 -16.33 5.67 -3.42
CA ASP A 54 -16.23 4.80 -2.23
C ASP A 54 -14.78 4.43 -1.85
N TYR A 55 -13.78 4.95 -2.57
CA TYR A 55 -12.37 4.98 -2.16
C TYR A 55 -11.98 6.27 -1.43
N ALA A 56 -12.86 7.27 -1.41
CA ALA A 56 -12.62 8.53 -0.71
C ALA A 56 -12.89 8.35 0.79
N ILE A 57 -11.99 8.86 1.61
CA ILE A 57 -12.08 8.81 3.08
C ILE A 57 -12.12 10.25 3.56
N GLY A 58 -13.31 10.67 3.98
CA GLY A 58 -13.57 12.03 4.45
C GLY A 58 -13.31 12.20 5.95
N ILE A 59 -13.36 13.46 6.41
CA ILE A 59 -13.24 13.82 7.83
C ILE A 59 -14.28 13.14 8.72
N ASP A 60 -15.44 12.74 8.15
CA ASP A 60 -16.49 11.97 8.85
C ASP A 60 -16.02 10.60 9.37
N GLN A 61 -14.89 10.09 8.86
CA GLN A 61 -14.27 8.84 9.32
C GLN A 61 -13.25 9.04 10.44
N LEU A 62 -12.87 10.29 10.72
CA LEU A 62 -11.84 10.64 11.69
C LEU A 62 -12.47 10.98 13.04
N LYS A 63 -11.64 10.96 14.07
CA LYS A 63 -11.99 11.40 15.41
C LYS A 63 -10.91 12.32 15.94
N ASP A 64 -11.27 13.46 16.51
CA ASP A 64 -10.34 14.22 17.33
C ASP A 64 -10.03 13.43 18.62
N THR A 65 -8.75 13.09 18.78
CA THR A 65 -8.30 12.22 19.86
C THR A 65 -7.67 12.97 21.03
N VAL A 66 -7.49 14.29 20.91
CA VAL A 66 -6.87 15.11 21.95
C VAL A 66 -7.90 16.00 22.64
N HIS A 67 -8.74 16.74 21.88
CA HIS A 67 -9.74 17.65 22.46
C HIS A 67 -11.16 17.06 22.50
N ASP A 68 -11.41 15.97 21.76
CA ASP A 68 -12.73 15.34 21.58
C ASP A 68 -13.74 16.32 20.97
N SER A 69 -13.25 17.21 20.09
CA SER A 69 -14.04 18.22 19.38
C SER A 69 -15.02 17.58 18.38
N PRO A 70 -16.22 18.16 18.19
CA PRO A 70 -17.12 17.75 17.12
C PRO A 70 -16.57 18.20 15.76
N ILE A 71 -16.85 17.42 14.70
CA ILE A 71 -16.49 17.79 13.33
C ILE A 71 -17.26 19.06 12.91
N ASP A 72 -16.54 20.05 12.40
CA ASP A 72 -17.08 21.22 11.72
C ASP A 72 -16.42 21.35 10.34
N THR A 73 -17.15 21.03 9.27
CA THR A 73 -16.61 21.10 7.90
C THR A 73 -16.50 22.53 7.36
N THR A 74 -16.91 23.54 8.13
CA THR A 74 -16.69 24.95 7.79
C THR A 74 -15.37 25.50 8.33
N ASP A 75 -14.76 24.73 9.22
CA ASP A 75 -13.45 24.89 9.84
C ASP A 75 -12.45 24.07 9.00
N LEU A 76 -12.49 22.75 9.16
CA LEU A 76 -11.66 21.80 8.42
C LEU A 76 -12.51 20.75 7.68
N ASP A 77 -12.29 20.58 6.37
CA ASP A 77 -12.92 19.50 5.58
C ASP A 77 -11.88 18.80 4.70
N VAL A 78 -11.61 17.53 5.01
CA VAL A 78 -10.53 16.75 4.40
C VAL A 78 -11.09 15.53 3.69
N THR A 79 -10.53 15.23 2.53
CA THR A 79 -10.73 13.97 1.82
C THR A 79 -9.39 13.39 1.37
N VAL A 80 -9.18 12.10 1.65
CA VAL A 80 -8.00 11.35 1.20
C VAL A 80 -8.42 10.20 0.28
N ARG A 81 -7.68 10.00 -0.82
CA ARG A 81 -7.73 8.80 -1.65
C ARG A 81 -6.34 8.17 -1.70
N VAL A 82 -6.30 6.85 -1.70
CA VAL A 82 -5.05 6.08 -1.81
C VAL A 82 -5.13 5.16 -3.02
N GLY A 83 -4.08 5.16 -3.83
CA GLY A 83 -3.92 4.29 -4.98
C GLY A 83 -2.59 3.56 -4.98
N TRP A 84 -2.47 2.57 -5.86
CA TRP A 84 -1.24 1.81 -6.06
C TRP A 84 -1.14 1.33 -7.51
N VAL A 85 0.05 0.92 -7.91
CA VAL A 85 0.31 0.35 -9.24
C VAL A 85 1.05 -0.97 -9.05
N LYS A 86 0.50 -2.04 -9.61
CA LYS A 86 1.08 -3.38 -9.52
C LYS A 86 2.50 -3.41 -10.07
N GLY A 87 3.43 -3.91 -9.25
CA GLY A 87 4.84 -4.04 -9.61
C GLY A 87 5.71 -2.81 -9.38
N LEU A 88 5.16 -1.70 -8.85
CA LEU A 88 5.95 -0.50 -8.52
C LEU A 88 6.26 -0.32 -7.03
N ASN A 89 5.64 -1.10 -6.13
CA ASN A 89 5.77 -0.93 -4.67
C ASN A 89 5.61 0.53 -4.21
N ARG A 90 4.59 1.21 -4.72
CA ARG A 90 4.28 2.60 -4.38
C ARG A 90 2.83 2.75 -3.97
N LEU A 91 2.61 3.55 -2.94
CA LEU A 91 1.31 4.07 -2.55
C LEU A 91 1.23 5.52 -3.01
N TYR A 92 0.23 5.84 -3.81
CA TYR A 92 -0.10 7.18 -4.29
C TYR A 92 -1.21 7.74 -3.43
N PHE A 93 -1.16 9.02 -3.14
CA PHE A 93 -2.11 9.71 -2.29
C PHE A 93 -2.57 10.98 -2.99
N LEU A 94 -3.87 11.22 -2.89
CA LEU A 94 -4.49 12.51 -3.14
C LEU A 94 -5.11 12.98 -1.83
N TYR A 95 -4.61 14.10 -1.33
CA TYR A 95 -5.12 14.83 -0.19
C TYR A 95 -5.77 16.12 -0.71
N GLU A 96 -7.06 16.27 -0.45
CA GLU A 96 -7.82 17.47 -0.73
C GLU A 96 -8.36 18.00 0.60
N ALA A 97 -8.10 19.27 0.90
CA ALA A 97 -8.52 19.89 2.13
C ALA A 97 -9.06 21.29 1.89
N TYR A 98 -10.15 21.62 2.56
CA TYR A 98 -10.49 22.99 2.91
C TYR A 98 -10.08 23.21 4.36
N ASP A 99 -9.59 24.41 4.62
CA ASP A 99 -9.30 24.93 5.94
C ASP A 99 -9.72 26.41 5.97
N ASP A 100 -10.25 26.88 7.10
CA ASP A 100 -10.57 28.28 7.30
C ASP A 100 -9.35 29.10 7.73
N TYR A 101 -8.27 28.43 8.16
CA TYR A 101 -7.01 29.07 8.53
C TYR A 101 -5.78 28.18 8.26
N TRP A 102 -5.02 28.47 7.20
CA TRP A 102 -3.78 27.73 6.94
C TRP A 102 -2.57 28.33 7.67
N ASP A 103 -1.97 27.63 8.64
CA ASP A 103 -0.67 27.94 9.23
C ASP A 103 0.48 27.22 8.53
N PHE A 104 1.34 28.01 7.90
CA PHE A 104 2.61 27.55 7.32
C PHE A 104 3.66 28.66 7.36
N SER A 105 3.52 29.60 8.30
CA SER A 105 4.35 30.81 8.37
C SER A 105 5.73 30.56 8.99
N HIS A 106 5.83 29.55 9.86
CA HIS A 106 7.06 29.21 10.57
C HIS A 106 7.95 28.25 9.79
N ARG A 107 9.24 28.30 10.11
CA ARG A 107 10.27 27.43 9.52
C ARG A 107 10.48 26.12 10.29
N ASP A 108 9.75 25.92 11.37
CA ASP A 108 9.78 24.72 12.19
C ASP A 108 8.54 23.85 11.94
N LEU A 109 8.18 23.01 12.91
CA LEU A 109 7.08 22.04 12.83
C LEU A 109 5.71 22.65 13.17
N HIS A 110 5.64 23.95 13.44
CA HIS A 110 4.37 24.66 13.59
C HIS A 110 3.82 24.93 12.18
N ASN A 111 2.89 24.08 11.75
CA ASN A 111 2.28 24.04 10.42
C ASN A 111 1.02 23.17 10.50
N ASP A 112 0.01 23.37 9.65
CA ASP A 112 -0.95 22.30 9.39
C ASP A 112 -0.25 21.09 8.79
N ILE A 113 -0.62 19.92 9.30
CA ILE A 113 0.11 18.69 9.05
C ILE A 113 -0.86 17.59 8.69
N LEU A 114 -0.55 16.89 7.60
CA LEU A 114 -1.00 15.54 7.35
C LEU A 114 0.09 14.56 7.81
N GLU A 115 -0.14 13.84 8.90
CA GLU A 115 0.81 12.84 9.38
C GLU A 115 0.33 11.43 9.02
N ILE A 116 1.19 10.64 8.38
CA ILE A 116 0.86 9.34 7.78
C ILE A 116 1.79 8.28 8.33
N VAL A 117 1.23 7.16 8.77
CA VAL A 117 2.00 6.00 9.21
C VAL A 117 1.65 4.78 8.35
N VAL A 118 2.67 4.13 7.79
CA VAL A 118 2.54 2.94 6.96
C VAL A 118 3.35 1.77 7.50
N ASP A 119 2.73 0.59 7.50
CA ASP A 119 3.28 -0.72 7.86
C ASP A 119 2.89 -1.71 6.76
N GLY A 120 3.79 -1.89 5.79
CA GLY A 120 3.50 -2.57 4.53
C GLY A 120 3.39 -4.09 4.63
N ASP A 121 4.03 -4.72 5.61
CA ASP A 121 3.90 -6.16 5.89
C ASP A 121 2.95 -6.47 7.06
N LEU A 122 2.36 -5.43 7.65
CA LEU A 122 1.45 -5.53 8.79
C LEU A 122 2.12 -6.21 10.00
N SER A 123 3.40 -5.91 10.22
CA SER A 123 4.19 -6.43 11.33
C SER A 123 3.71 -5.94 12.70
N GLY A 124 3.12 -4.74 12.74
CA GLY A 124 2.58 -4.09 13.93
C GLY A 124 3.64 -3.68 14.96
N GLY A 125 3.16 -3.32 16.14
CA GLY A 125 3.98 -2.96 17.29
C GLY A 125 4.53 -1.53 17.25
N PRO A 126 5.26 -1.12 18.31
CA PRO A 126 5.83 0.21 18.38
C PRO A 126 6.80 0.45 17.21
N LEU A 127 6.79 1.64 16.64
CA LEU A 127 7.78 2.10 15.66
C LEU A 127 8.69 3.21 16.21
N ILE A 128 8.47 3.62 17.47
CA ILE A 128 9.35 4.53 18.21
C ILE A 128 9.82 3.89 19.54
N PRO A 129 11.07 4.14 19.98
CA PRO A 129 11.59 3.55 21.22
C PRO A 129 10.79 3.92 22.48
N GLN A 130 10.11 5.07 22.48
CA GLN A 130 9.37 5.61 23.61
C GLN A 130 8.18 4.73 24.00
N LEU A 131 7.53 4.11 23.00
CA LEU A 131 6.36 3.24 23.20
C LEU A 131 6.73 1.77 23.40
N ARG A 132 8.02 1.43 23.42
CA ARG A 132 8.47 0.08 23.80
C ARG A 132 8.53 -0.10 25.31
N GLU A 133 7.98 -1.22 25.77
CA GLU A 133 8.08 -1.64 27.18
C GLU A 133 9.48 -2.19 27.53
N ASP A 134 10.19 -2.77 26.56
CA ASP A 134 11.41 -3.57 26.76
C ASP A 134 12.72 -2.87 26.31
N LYS A 135 12.67 -1.55 26.15
CA LYS A 135 13.77 -0.74 25.59
C LYS A 135 15.10 -0.84 26.35
N GLU A 136 15.06 -1.00 27.67
CA GLU A 136 16.25 -1.21 28.51
C GLU A 136 16.94 -2.55 28.19
N THR A 137 16.15 -3.62 28.02
CA THR A 137 16.68 -4.97 27.79
C THR A 137 17.27 -5.18 26.41
N ASN A 138 16.83 -4.39 25.42
CA ASN A 138 17.31 -4.48 24.04
C ASN A 138 18.31 -3.38 23.65
N GLY A 139 18.77 -2.56 24.59
CA GLY A 139 19.76 -1.52 24.35
C GLY A 139 19.26 -0.41 23.41
N LEU A 140 17.96 -0.09 23.48
CA LEU A 140 17.30 0.92 22.65
C LEU A 140 17.07 2.23 23.42
N GLU A 141 17.82 2.47 24.49
CA GLU A 141 17.82 3.76 25.18
C GLU A 141 18.58 4.83 24.40
N GLY A 142 18.08 6.07 24.46
CA GLY A 142 18.75 7.22 23.85
C GLY A 142 18.90 7.13 22.33
N LEU A 143 20.03 7.64 21.82
CA LEU A 143 20.29 7.76 20.38
C LEU A 143 20.38 6.41 19.67
N ASP A 144 20.82 5.35 20.36
CA ASP A 144 20.90 4.01 19.79
C ASP A 144 19.51 3.50 19.38
N GLY A 145 18.50 3.75 20.21
CA GLY A 145 17.11 3.43 19.88
C GLY A 145 16.63 4.19 18.64
N HIS A 146 16.97 5.47 18.52
CA HIS A 146 16.62 6.26 17.34
C HIS A 146 17.17 5.63 16.05
N PHE A 147 18.49 5.40 15.98
CA PHE A 147 19.12 4.89 14.75
C PHE A 147 18.81 3.43 14.41
N LYS A 148 18.49 2.60 15.42
CA LYS A 148 18.25 1.16 15.22
C LYS A 148 16.77 0.78 15.05
N PHE A 149 15.85 1.64 15.48
CA PHE A 149 14.44 1.26 15.62
C PHE A 149 13.45 2.29 15.12
N HIS A 150 13.69 3.59 15.36
CA HIS A 150 12.72 4.63 15.05
C HIS A 150 12.45 4.69 13.54
N GLY A 151 11.24 4.31 13.13
CA GLY A 151 10.79 4.37 11.73
C GLY A 151 11.30 3.23 10.83
N VAL A 152 11.95 2.21 11.41
CA VAL A 152 12.67 1.19 10.63
C VAL A 152 11.74 0.14 10.03
N HIS A 153 10.74 -0.34 10.77
CA HIS A 153 9.83 -1.42 10.31
C HIS A 153 8.45 -0.90 9.87
N ALA A 154 8.07 0.29 10.35
CA ALA A 154 6.94 1.06 9.87
C ALA A 154 7.37 2.52 9.81
N GLN A 155 6.91 3.27 8.80
CA GLN A 155 7.39 4.61 8.52
C GLN A 155 6.33 5.65 8.84
N ASN A 156 6.74 6.73 9.50
CA ASN A 156 5.90 7.88 9.81
C ASN A 156 6.42 9.10 9.03
N TYR A 157 5.54 9.63 8.17
CA TYR A 157 5.73 10.81 7.33
C TYR A 157 4.87 11.94 7.87
N HIS A 158 5.51 13.02 8.30
CA HIS A 158 4.87 14.22 8.80
C HIS A 158 4.86 15.25 7.66
N VAL A 159 3.78 15.25 6.87
CA VAL A 159 3.65 16.02 5.64
C VAL A 159 3.16 17.43 5.96
N LEU A 160 3.88 18.44 5.49
CA LEU A 160 3.61 19.84 5.78
C LEU A 160 2.66 20.40 4.71
N THR A 161 1.55 21.00 5.13
CA THR A 161 0.47 21.40 4.22
C THR A 161 0.07 22.86 4.47
N PRO A 162 0.50 23.84 3.66
CA PRO A 162 1.56 23.80 2.64
C PRO A 162 2.99 23.78 3.20
N ALA A 163 3.94 23.35 2.37
CA ALA A 163 5.38 23.42 2.67
C ALA A 163 6.07 24.62 1.97
N ASP A 164 6.03 25.81 2.57
CA ASP A 164 6.75 26.97 2.04
C ASP A 164 8.19 27.07 2.59
N GLY A 165 9.16 27.16 1.68
CA GLY A 165 10.58 27.32 2.03
C GLY A 165 11.22 26.15 2.80
N LYS A 166 10.55 24.99 2.85
CA LYS A 166 10.98 23.78 3.58
C LYS A 166 10.64 22.50 2.78
N PRO A 167 11.24 21.33 3.12
CA PRO A 167 10.87 20.06 2.50
C PRO A 167 9.36 19.79 2.66
N TRP A 168 8.76 19.08 1.70
CA TRP A 168 7.34 18.75 1.72
C TRP A 168 6.95 17.86 2.92
N THR A 169 7.91 17.15 3.50
CA THR A 169 7.69 16.31 4.68
C THR A 169 8.95 16.17 5.52
N MET A 170 8.76 15.85 6.79
CA MET A 170 9.75 15.30 7.70
C MET A 170 9.42 13.84 7.99
N VAL A 171 10.41 12.98 8.06
CA VAL A 171 10.23 11.59 8.56
C VAL A 171 10.59 11.57 10.04
N TRP A 172 9.74 11.02 10.91
CA TRP A 172 10.03 10.98 12.36
C TRP A 172 11.22 10.07 12.71
N GLY A 173 11.43 9.04 11.88
CA GLY A 173 12.47 8.04 12.05
C GLY A 173 13.89 8.48 11.68
N ALA A 174 14.84 7.56 11.84
CA ALA A 174 16.25 7.80 11.49
C ALA A 174 16.52 7.66 9.97
N ASN A 175 15.52 7.24 9.21
CA ASN A 175 15.52 6.93 7.79
C ASN A 175 15.10 8.13 6.93
N GLN A 176 15.78 9.28 7.10
CA GLN A 176 15.45 10.54 6.40
C GLN A 176 15.51 10.45 4.87
N TRP A 177 16.21 9.46 4.30
CA TRP A 177 16.36 9.32 2.84
C TRP A 177 15.09 8.86 2.11
N ILE A 178 14.04 8.43 2.83
CA ILE A 178 12.83 7.84 2.22
C ILE A 178 11.88 8.87 1.60
N TYR A 179 11.98 10.16 1.96
CA TYR A 179 11.05 11.18 1.46
C TYR A 179 11.52 11.88 0.18
N GLU A 180 12.67 11.47 -0.36
CA GLU A 180 13.23 12.00 -1.59
C GLU A 180 13.14 10.96 -2.72
N LEU A 181 13.35 11.41 -3.96
CA LEU A 181 13.49 10.51 -5.10
C LEU A 181 14.67 9.54 -4.86
N PRO A 182 14.54 8.24 -5.20
CA PRO A 182 13.46 7.62 -5.96
C PRO A 182 12.34 6.98 -5.11
N TRP A 183 12.22 7.34 -3.83
CA TRP A 183 11.35 6.67 -2.85
C TRP A 183 10.10 7.45 -2.48
N ALA A 184 10.10 8.76 -2.66
CA ALA A 184 8.91 9.56 -2.60
C ALA A 184 9.01 10.79 -3.51
N ASN A 185 7.85 11.37 -3.79
CA ASN A 185 7.72 12.66 -4.47
C ASN A 185 6.38 13.28 -4.12
N ALA A 186 6.31 14.62 -4.12
CA ALA A 186 5.09 15.37 -3.83
C ALA A 186 4.95 16.60 -4.73
N ALA A 187 3.72 17.02 -4.95
CA ALA A 187 3.35 18.26 -5.62
C ALA A 187 2.03 18.75 -5.04
N ALA A 188 1.93 20.06 -4.85
CA ALA A 188 0.74 20.68 -4.28
C ALA A 188 0.27 21.88 -5.10
N HIS A 189 -1.02 22.17 -5.00
CA HIS A 189 -1.66 23.32 -5.59
C HIS A 189 -2.49 24.06 -4.54
N TYR A 190 -2.27 25.37 -4.44
CA TYR A 190 -3.02 26.30 -3.58
C TYR A 190 -2.80 27.75 -4.04
N ASP A 191 -3.70 28.65 -3.64
CA ASP A 191 -3.65 30.08 -3.98
C ASP A 191 -4.13 30.94 -2.79
N PHE A 192 -3.42 30.81 -1.66
CA PHE A 192 -3.69 31.55 -0.42
C PHE A 192 -2.37 31.84 0.33
N ALA A 193 -2.38 32.80 1.26
CA ALA A 193 -1.23 33.11 2.12
C ALA A 193 -1.42 32.49 3.53
N PRO A 194 -0.36 32.45 4.37
CA PRO A 194 -0.53 32.01 5.77
C PRO A 194 -1.58 32.84 6.50
N GLY A 195 -2.49 32.15 7.19
CA GLY A 195 -3.63 32.69 7.94
C GLY A 195 -4.85 33.06 7.10
N ASP A 196 -4.86 32.74 5.80
CA ASP A 196 -6.04 32.82 4.95
C ASP A 196 -6.76 31.45 4.91
N SER A 197 -8.08 31.46 4.75
CA SER A 197 -8.87 30.28 4.39
C SER A 197 -8.59 29.85 2.94
N GLY A 198 -8.68 28.56 2.62
CA GLY A 198 -8.57 28.13 1.23
C GLY A 198 -8.63 26.62 1.02
N HIS A 199 -8.60 26.25 -0.26
CA HIS A 199 -8.49 24.85 -0.67
C HIS A 199 -7.05 24.50 -1.02
N TYR A 200 -6.58 23.40 -0.44
CA TYR A 200 -5.27 22.82 -0.68
C TYR A 200 -5.43 21.45 -1.34
N THR A 201 -4.65 21.23 -2.39
CA THR A 201 -4.53 19.93 -3.05
C THR A 201 -3.10 19.47 -2.96
N LEU A 202 -2.88 18.23 -2.55
CA LEU A 202 -1.58 17.60 -2.50
C LEU A 202 -1.65 16.20 -3.11
N GLU A 203 -0.76 15.96 -4.06
CA GLU A 203 -0.46 14.64 -4.57
C GLU A 203 0.92 14.22 -4.11
N PHE A 204 1.07 12.97 -3.71
CA PHE A 204 2.37 12.39 -3.44
C PHE A 204 2.34 10.88 -3.59
N TRP A 205 3.51 10.28 -3.66
CA TRP A 205 3.64 8.84 -3.44
C TRP A 205 4.81 8.55 -2.54
N ILE A 206 4.73 7.42 -1.85
CA ILE A 206 5.79 6.86 -1.02
C ILE A 206 6.00 5.39 -1.38
N THR A 207 7.23 4.92 -1.19
CA THR A 207 7.56 3.50 -1.17
C THR A 207 7.57 3.02 0.29
N PRO A 208 6.69 2.08 0.69
CA PRO A 208 6.74 1.46 2.01
C PRO A 208 7.90 0.46 2.11
N PHE A 209 8.45 0.30 3.31
CA PHE A 209 9.57 -0.60 3.59
C PHE A 209 9.28 -1.51 4.79
N ASP A 210 9.52 -2.80 4.64
CA ASP A 210 9.56 -3.76 5.75
C ASP A 210 10.83 -3.53 6.61
N TYR A 211 11.85 -2.88 6.02
CA TYR A 211 13.05 -2.45 6.70
C TYR A 211 13.68 -1.22 6.02
N ALA A 212 13.68 -0.06 6.67
CA ALA A 212 14.32 1.17 6.22
C ALA A 212 15.36 1.64 7.26
N PRO A 213 16.66 1.34 7.07
CA PRO A 213 17.65 1.66 8.10
C PRO A 213 18.18 3.09 7.97
N ALA A 214 18.80 3.58 9.05
CA ALA A 214 19.33 4.94 9.10
C ALA A 214 20.56 5.19 8.19
N ASP A 215 21.30 4.13 7.83
CA ASP A 215 22.55 4.22 7.08
C ASP A 215 22.38 4.34 5.56
N GLY A 216 21.16 4.19 5.05
CA GLY A 216 20.85 4.34 3.63
C GLY A 216 20.10 3.16 3.03
N PRO A 217 19.79 3.22 1.71
CA PRO A 217 18.92 2.26 1.05
C PRO A 217 19.59 0.91 0.74
N GLU A 218 20.91 0.76 0.90
CA GLU A 218 21.66 -0.43 0.45
C GLU A 218 21.21 -1.73 1.13
N ARG A 219 20.65 -1.62 2.33
CA ARG A 219 20.10 -2.74 3.11
C ARG A 219 18.59 -2.64 3.27
N ALA A 220 17.96 -1.66 2.66
CA ALA A 220 16.52 -1.48 2.77
C ALA A 220 15.77 -2.62 2.09
N VAL A 221 14.61 -2.95 2.63
CA VAL A 221 13.69 -3.96 2.09
C VAL A 221 12.37 -3.26 1.84
N GLU A 222 12.06 -3.00 0.57
CA GLU A 222 10.74 -2.51 0.18
C GLU A 222 9.68 -3.53 0.54
N SER A 223 8.54 -3.05 1.04
CA SER A 223 7.36 -3.88 1.23
C SER A 223 6.86 -4.39 -0.12
N LYS A 224 6.37 -5.63 -0.14
CA LYS A 224 5.80 -6.23 -1.34
C LYS A 224 4.32 -5.94 -1.43
N LEU A 225 3.97 -5.05 -2.36
CA LEU A 225 2.58 -4.69 -2.62
C LEU A 225 1.97 -5.62 -3.67
N GLU A 226 1.00 -6.44 -3.24
CA GLU A 226 0.34 -7.46 -4.07
C GLU A 226 -1.18 -7.31 -4.04
N GLU A 227 -1.86 -7.76 -5.11
CA GLU A 227 -3.32 -7.69 -5.21
C GLU A 227 -3.97 -8.47 -4.06
N GLY A 228 -4.91 -7.83 -3.38
CA GLY A 228 -5.66 -8.40 -2.25
C GLY A 228 -4.92 -8.36 -0.91
N ALA A 229 -3.64 -7.95 -0.88
CA ALA A 229 -2.88 -7.79 0.36
C ALA A 229 -3.53 -6.75 1.28
N LEU A 230 -3.40 -6.98 2.58
CA LEU A 230 -3.83 -6.08 3.64
C LEU A 230 -2.59 -5.46 4.26
N ILE A 231 -2.55 -4.12 4.34
CA ILE A 231 -1.47 -3.35 4.97
C ILE A 231 -2.00 -2.53 6.13
N GLY A 232 -1.12 -2.14 7.04
CA GLY A 232 -1.40 -1.15 8.07
C GLY A 232 -1.15 0.25 7.50
N LEU A 233 -2.16 1.10 7.54
CA LEU A 233 -2.04 2.50 7.14
C LEU A 233 -2.99 3.33 8.00
N SER A 234 -2.54 4.48 8.46
CA SER A 234 -3.38 5.47 9.13
C SER A 234 -2.82 6.86 8.91
N TRP A 235 -3.64 7.87 9.17
CA TRP A 235 -3.19 9.25 9.20
C TRP A 235 -3.93 10.06 10.25
N CYS A 236 -3.34 11.20 10.58
CA CYS A 236 -4.01 12.26 11.31
C CYS A 236 -3.76 13.63 10.67
N ILE A 237 -4.69 14.55 10.92
CA ILE A 237 -4.52 15.97 10.62
C ILE A 237 -4.30 16.71 11.95
N LEU A 238 -3.23 17.50 12.00
CA LEU A 238 -3.02 18.49 13.04
C LEU A 238 -3.33 19.85 12.43
N ASP A 239 -4.21 20.56 13.12
CA ASP A 239 -4.90 21.75 12.65
C ASP A 239 -4.45 22.94 13.50
N TYR A 240 -3.86 23.98 12.89
CA TYR A 240 -3.24 25.10 13.60
C TYR A 240 -3.79 26.44 13.14
N ASP A 241 -4.45 27.13 14.06
CA ASP A 241 -5.17 28.39 13.75
C ASP A 241 -4.47 29.67 14.22
N ASP A 242 -3.20 29.57 14.67
CA ASP A 242 -2.49 30.70 15.25
C ASP A 242 -1.00 30.75 14.88
N VAL A 243 -0.70 31.54 13.84
CA VAL A 243 0.66 31.85 13.38
C VAL A 243 1.51 32.62 14.40
N GLU A 244 0.95 33.18 15.47
CA GLU A 244 1.71 33.95 16.46
C GLU A 244 2.14 33.11 17.67
N VAL A 245 1.56 31.91 17.83
CA VAL A 245 1.90 30.99 18.93
C VAL A 245 3.05 30.08 18.52
N LYS A 246 4.01 29.88 19.44
CA LYS A 246 5.20 29.05 19.23
C LYS A 246 5.13 27.66 19.89
N GLN A 247 4.00 27.32 20.48
CA GLN A 247 3.80 26.05 21.18
C GLN A 247 2.87 25.13 20.38
N GLN A 248 2.99 23.83 20.62
CA GLN A 248 2.23 22.74 19.99
C GLN A 248 0.74 22.72 20.39
N GLU A 249 0.10 23.88 20.48
CA GLU A 249 -1.34 23.98 20.68
C GLU A 249 -1.99 23.98 19.29
N PHE A 250 -2.28 22.79 18.78
CA PHE A 250 -3.17 22.57 17.64
C PHE A 250 -4.63 22.62 18.12
N GLU A 251 -5.54 23.06 17.27
CA GLU A 251 -7.00 23.04 17.51
C GLU A 251 -7.54 21.61 17.46
N GLY A 252 -7.12 20.85 16.45
CA GLY A 252 -7.57 19.48 16.19
C GLY A 252 -6.43 18.48 16.10
N PHE A 253 -6.66 17.26 16.61
CA PHE A 253 -5.84 16.09 16.30
C PHE A 253 -6.74 14.97 15.74
N TRP A 254 -7.13 15.15 14.48
CA TRP A 254 -8.11 14.32 13.78
C TRP A 254 -7.46 13.03 13.30
N ASN A 255 -7.83 11.88 13.87
CA ASN A 255 -7.13 10.63 13.63
C ASN A 255 -8.05 9.57 13.00
N LEU A 256 -7.57 8.89 11.94
CA LEU A 256 -8.35 7.85 11.27
C LEU A 256 -8.50 6.57 12.12
N SER A 257 -7.50 6.21 12.91
CA SER A 257 -7.55 5.02 13.76
C SER A 257 -8.26 5.24 15.09
N HIS A 258 -8.54 6.50 15.42
CA HIS A 258 -9.10 6.94 16.70
C HIS A 258 -8.11 6.72 17.87
N LYS A 259 -6.80 6.63 17.60
CA LYS A 259 -5.73 6.58 18.60
C LYS A 259 -4.68 7.64 18.34
N THR A 260 -4.48 8.51 19.32
CA THR A 260 -3.40 9.51 19.27
C THR A 260 -2.04 8.84 19.08
N THR A 261 -1.77 7.72 19.75
CA THR A 261 -0.46 7.02 19.74
C THR A 261 -0.12 6.29 18.44
N MET A 262 -1.00 6.29 17.44
CA MET A 262 -0.75 5.61 16.16
C MET A 262 0.49 6.16 15.43
N PHE A 263 0.86 7.42 15.68
CA PHE A 263 2.12 8.01 15.18
C PHE A 263 3.35 7.16 15.55
N GLY A 264 3.29 6.42 16.65
CA GLY A 264 4.40 5.66 17.20
C GLY A 264 4.16 4.17 17.36
N ASN A 265 2.97 3.66 17.02
CA ASN A 265 2.59 2.27 17.20
C ASN A 265 1.78 1.73 16.02
N ALA A 266 2.41 0.88 15.21
CA ALA A 266 1.82 0.30 14.00
C ALA A 266 0.67 -0.68 14.31
N SER A 267 0.59 -1.23 15.53
CA SER A 267 -0.58 -2.00 15.96
C SER A 267 -1.86 -1.17 16.06
N GLU A 268 -1.75 0.15 16.12
CA GLU A 268 -2.88 1.06 16.22
C GLU A 268 -3.31 1.61 14.86
N LEU A 269 -2.75 1.10 13.76
CA LEU A 269 -3.18 1.47 12.41
C LEU A 269 -4.51 0.81 12.05
N VAL A 270 -5.06 1.19 10.91
CA VAL A 270 -6.26 0.59 10.34
C VAL A 270 -5.92 -0.20 9.07
N GLY A 271 -6.82 -1.09 8.67
CA GLY A 271 -6.58 -1.99 7.55
C GLY A 271 -6.89 -1.33 6.21
N PHE A 272 -5.93 -1.41 5.29
CA PHE A 272 -6.12 -1.01 3.90
C PHE A 272 -5.86 -2.19 2.96
N ARG A 273 -6.83 -2.51 2.11
CA ARG A 273 -6.72 -3.60 1.14
C ARG A 273 -6.31 -3.05 -0.22
N LEU A 274 -5.24 -3.60 -0.77
CA LEU A 274 -4.84 -3.37 -2.14
C LEU A 274 -5.85 -4.04 -3.07
N MET A 275 -6.72 -3.25 -3.68
CA MET A 275 -7.75 -3.78 -4.55
C MET A 275 -7.13 -4.29 -5.85
N PRO A 276 -7.68 -5.35 -6.46
CA PRO A 276 -7.35 -5.69 -7.84
C PRO A 276 -7.83 -4.58 -8.79
N LEU A 277 -7.36 -4.63 -10.03
CA LEU A 277 -7.79 -3.73 -11.09
C LEU A 277 -9.31 -3.83 -11.26
N GLU A 278 -9.99 -2.67 -11.26
CA GLU A 278 -11.44 -2.61 -11.44
C GLU A 278 -11.85 -3.24 -12.76
N GLU A 279 -13.01 -3.89 -12.79
CA GLU A 279 -13.54 -4.61 -13.97
C GLU A 279 -13.59 -3.71 -15.21
N ALA A 280 -13.84 -2.41 -15.04
CA ALA A 280 -13.87 -1.43 -16.12
C ALA A 280 -12.52 -1.25 -16.86
N PHE A 281 -11.41 -1.64 -16.24
CA PHE A 281 -10.06 -1.58 -16.84
C PHE A 281 -9.53 -2.96 -17.24
N ARG A 282 -10.36 -4.00 -17.18
CA ARG A 282 -9.98 -5.37 -17.51
C ARG A 282 -10.63 -5.83 -18.81
N ASP A 283 -9.94 -6.73 -19.50
CA ASP A 283 -10.60 -7.48 -20.56
C ASP A 283 -11.59 -8.48 -19.91
N PRO A 284 -12.77 -8.75 -20.53
CA PRO A 284 -13.74 -9.70 -19.96
C PRO A 284 -13.18 -11.11 -19.74
N VAL A 285 -12.17 -11.48 -20.52
CA VAL A 285 -11.42 -12.72 -20.39
C VAL A 285 -9.94 -12.44 -20.63
N GLU A 286 -9.09 -12.77 -19.65
CA GLU A 286 -7.63 -12.62 -19.76
C GLU A 286 -6.99 -13.99 -19.52
N ALA A 287 -6.09 -14.41 -20.41
CA ALA A 287 -5.29 -15.61 -20.19
C ALA A 287 -4.05 -15.27 -19.36
N GLN A 288 -3.88 -15.91 -18.22
CA GLN A 288 -2.69 -15.77 -17.39
C GLN A 288 -2.31 -17.13 -16.79
N TRP A 289 -1.02 -17.39 -16.63
CA TRP A 289 -0.57 -18.63 -16.03
C TRP A 289 0.86 -18.58 -15.50
N GLU A 290 1.14 -19.49 -14.58
CA GLU A 290 2.48 -19.77 -14.06
C GLU A 290 2.81 -21.27 -14.13
N PHE A 291 4.07 -21.62 -13.87
CA PHE A 291 4.51 -23.00 -13.83
C PHE A 291 5.51 -23.23 -12.69
N THR A 292 5.63 -24.48 -12.25
CA THR A 292 6.64 -24.93 -11.30
C THR A 292 7.25 -26.21 -11.80
N VAL A 293 8.57 -26.27 -11.90
CA VAL A 293 9.27 -27.53 -12.19
C VAL A 293 9.24 -28.38 -10.92
N LEU A 294 8.44 -29.45 -10.95
CA LEU A 294 8.28 -30.36 -9.81
C LEU A 294 9.45 -31.33 -9.67
N ASP A 295 9.95 -31.82 -10.80
CA ASP A 295 11.08 -32.75 -10.86
C ASP A 295 11.86 -32.51 -12.15
N MET A 296 13.06 -31.98 -11.99
CA MET A 296 13.93 -31.60 -13.10
C MET A 296 14.51 -32.81 -13.83
N GLU A 297 14.74 -33.94 -13.15
CA GLU A 297 15.30 -35.16 -13.76
C GLU A 297 14.23 -35.96 -14.51
N ARG A 298 13.00 -35.92 -13.99
CA ARG A 298 11.83 -36.56 -14.63
C ARG A 298 11.15 -35.64 -15.64
N ARG A 299 11.57 -34.37 -15.74
CA ARG A 299 11.00 -33.30 -16.57
C ARG A 299 9.52 -33.09 -16.32
N LEU A 300 9.14 -33.10 -15.05
CA LEU A 300 7.78 -32.95 -14.59
C LEU A 300 7.51 -31.49 -14.22
N VAL A 301 6.53 -30.87 -14.87
CA VAL A 301 6.17 -29.47 -14.68
C VAL A 301 4.69 -29.37 -14.33
N ALA A 302 4.37 -28.68 -13.25
CA ALA A 302 3.01 -28.28 -12.92
C ALA A 302 2.72 -26.92 -13.56
N PHE A 303 1.58 -26.81 -14.22
CA PHE A 303 1.06 -25.56 -14.74
C PHE A 303 -0.15 -25.14 -13.91
N LYS A 304 -0.27 -23.82 -13.70
CA LYS A 304 -1.36 -23.25 -12.95
C LYS A 304 -1.97 -22.09 -13.73
N ASP A 305 -3.22 -22.27 -14.12
CA ASP A 305 -4.07 -21.19 -14.59
C ASP A 305 -4.23 -20.09 -13.53
N LEU A 306 -4.04 -18.85 -13.96
CA LEU A 306 -4.25 -17.60 -13.21
C LEU A 306 -5.17 -16.65 -14.00
N SER A 307 -5.86 -17.17 -15.02
CA SER A 307 -6.69 -16.39 -15.93
C SER A 307 -7.88 -15.73 -15.22
N TYR A 308 -8.36 -14.63 -15.78
CA TYR A 308 -9.48 -13.84 -15.27
C TYR A 308 -10.70 -13.93 -16.19
N GLY A 309 -11.89 -13.79 -15.60
CA GLY A 309 -13.19 -13.86 -16.27
C GLY A 309 -13.96 -15.16 -15.99
N ASP A 310 -15.20 -15.27 -16.50
CA ASP A 310 -16.01 -16.50 -16.43
C ASP A 310 -15.52 -17.54 -17.45
N ILE A 311 -14.45 -18.25 -17.11
CA ILE A 311 -13.80 -19.22 -18.00
C ILE A 311 -14.49 -20.59 -17.93
N ARG A 312 -14.82 -21.15 -19.10
CA ARG A 312 -15.55 -22.41 -19.25
C ARG A 312 -14.72 -23.53 -19.88
N SER A 313 -13.61 -23.18 -20.53
CA SER A 313 -12.72 -24.18 -21.14
C SER A 313 -11.27 -23.69 -21.20
N TRP A 314 -10.35 -24.65 -21.04
CA TRP A 314 -8.91 -24.48 -21.12
C TRP A 314 -8.35 -25.39 -22.21
N ARG A 315 -7.32 -24.91 -22.90
CA ARG A 315 -6.49 -25.74 -23.76
C ARG A 315 -5.04 -25.30 -23.61
N TRP A 316 -4.22 -26.23 -23.16
CA TRP A 316 -2.77 -26.09 -23.11
C TRP A 316 -2.14 -26.68 -24.35
N ASP A 317 -1.16 -25.98 -24.90
CA ASP A 317 -0.18 -26.49 -25.85
C ASP A 317 1.18 -26.37 -25.20
N PHE A 318 1.84 -27.49 -24.92
CA PHE A 318 3.11 -27.50 -24.20
C PHE A 318 4.33 -27.23 -25.10
N GLY A 319 4.11 -27.06 -26.41
CA GLY A 319 5.20 -26.80 -27.36
C GLY A 319 6.04 -28.03 -27.70
N ASP A 320 5.68 -29.22 -27.20
CA ASP A 320 6.29 -30.52 -27.52
C ASP A 320 5.38 -31.41 -28.39
N GLY A 321 4.24 -30.87 -28.84
CA GLY A 321 3.21 -31.57 -29.59
C GLY A 321 2.09 -32.17 -28.72
N ASN A 322 2.22 -32.18 -27.39
CA ASN A 322 1.17 -32.61 -26.47
C ASN A 322 0.29 -31.43 -26.03
N THR A 323 -0.94 -31.76 -25.63
CA THR A 323 -1.94 -30.77 -25.16
C THR A 323 -2.70 -31.29 -23.95
N SER A 324 -3.35 -30.40 -23.22
CA SER A 324 -4.27 -30.74 -22.13
C SER A 324 -5.49 -29.81 -22.10
N THR A 325 -6.61 -30.28 -21.57
CA THR A 325 -7.81 -29.46 -21.30
C THR A 325 -8.07 -29.27 -19.81
N GLU A 326 -7.18 -29.76 -18.96
CA GLU A 326 -7.25 -29.52 -17.52
C GLU A 326 -6.93 -28.06 -17.22
N GLN A 327 -7.55 -27.51 -16.18
CA GLN A 327 -7.27 -26.13 -15.74
C GLN A 327 -5.83 -26.00 -15.18
N HIS A 328 -5.39 -26.97 -14.38
CA HIS A 328 -4.05 -27.00 -13.76
C HIS A 328 -3.32 -28.33 -14.08
N PRO A 329 -2.83 -28.54 -15.31
CA PRO A 329 -2.24 -29.81 -15.70
C PRO A 329 -0.84 -30.00 -15.10
N ILE A 330 -0.48 -31.26 -14.87
CA ILE A 330 0.92 -31.67 -14.73
C ILE A 330 1.35 -32.33 -16.04
N HIS A 331 2.43 -31.84 -16.63
CA HIS A 331 2.97 -32.36 -17.88
C HIS A 331 4.38 -32.92 -17.68
N GLN A 332 4.67 -34.04 -18.36
CA GLN A 332 5.99 -34.65 -18.39
C GLN A 332 6.57 -34.55 -19.79
N TYR A 333 7.69 -33.85 -19.95
CA TYR A 333 8.36 -33.75 -21.24
C TYR A 333 9.18 -35.00 -21.54
N ALA A 334 9.04 -35.52 -22.76
CA ALA A 334 9.79 -36.71 -23.21
C ALA A 334 11.29 -36.41 -23.31
N GLU A 335 11.62 -35.28 -23.93
CA GLU A 335 13.00 -34.85 -24.21
C GLU A 335 13.39 -33.64 -23.35
N PRO A 336 14.69 -33.48 -23.02
CA PRO A 336 15.19 -32.22 -22.50
C PRO A 336 14.95 -31.10 -23.52
N GLY A 337 14.75 -29.89 -23.03
CA GLY A 337 14.51 -28.74 -23.90
C GLY A 337 14.80 -27.43 -23.19
N THR A 338 15.47 -26.54 -23.92
CA THR A 338 15.78 -25.18 -23.47
C THR A 338 14.83 -24.13 -24.06
N THR A 339 13.84 -24.56 -24.87
CA THR A 339 13.04 -23.65 -25.71
C THR A 339 11.60 -24.13 -25.93
N TYR A 340 10.90 -24.60 -24.89
CA TYR A 340 9.47 -24.90 -25.03
C TYR A 340 8.64 -23.61 -25.11
N THR A 341 7.79 -23.48 -26.13
CA THR A 341 6.79 -22.41 -26.21
C THR A 341 5.46 -22.95 -25.71
N VAL A 342 5.11 -22.62 -24.49
CA VAL A 342 3.85 -23.09 -23.88
C VAL A 342 2.79 -22.01 -24.10
N THR A 343 1.59 -22.43 -24.52
CA THR A 343 0.45 -21.54 -24.71
C THR A 343 -0.78 -22.07 -23.98
N LEU A 344 -1.38 -21.23 -23.14
CA LEU A 344 -2.71 -21.44 -22.60
C LEU A 344 -3.71 -20.67 -23.48
N TYR A 345 -4.76 -21.37 -23.91
CA TYR A 345 -5.97 -20.79 -24.48
C TYR A 345 -7.11 -20.96 -23.49
N VAL A 346 -7.88 -19.89 -23.26
CA VAL A 346 -9.09 -19.90 -22.43
C VAL A 346 -10.27 -19.34 -23.20
N GLU A 347 -11.45 -19.86 -22.89
CA GLU A 347 -12.72 -19.42 -23.49
C GLU A 347 -13.84 -19.45 -22.46
N GLY A 348 -14.63 -18.37 -22.45
CA GLY A 348 -15.80 -18.15 -21.62
C GLY A 348 -16.96 -17.55 -22.44
N PRO A 349 -18.13 -17.31 -21.82
CA PRO A 349 -19.27 -16.71 -22.52
C PRO A 349 -18.99 -15.31 -23.06
N GLU A 350 -18.08 -14.58 -22.39
CA GLU A 350 -17.78 -13.18 -22.68
C GLU A 350 -16.56 -13.01 -23.59
N GLY A 351 -15.84 -14.08 -23.93
CA GLY A 351 -14.69 -13.97 -24.82
C GLY A 351 -13.73 -15.14 -24.82
N LYS A 352 -12.60 -14.93 -25.51
CA LYS A 352 -11.48 -15.87 -25.56
C LYS A 352 -10.18 -15.10 -25.41
N ALA A 353 -9.21 -15.71 -24.74
CA ALA A 353 -7.87 -15.17 -24.62
C ALA A 353 -6.83 -16.26 -24.77
N ARG A 354 -5.58 -15.86 -25.03
CA ARG A 354 -4.43 -16.77 -24.99
C ARG A 354 -3.20 -16.07 -24.44
N MET A 355 -2.35 -16.82 -23.77
CA MET A 355 -1.06 -16.36 -23.28
C MET A 355 0.01 -17.39 -23.61
N SER A 356 1.02 -16.94 -24.34
CA SER A 356 2.19 -17.75 -24.69
C SER A 356 3.40 -17.26 -23.91
N LYS A 357 4.12 -18.18 -23.27
CA LYS A 357 5.47 -17.92 -22.74
C LYS A 357 6.47 -18.68 -23.61
N VAL A 358 7.40 -17.93 -24.21
CA VAL A 358 8.33 -18.45 -25.21
C VAL A 358 9.65 -18.77 -24.51
N TRP A 359 9.97 -20.06 -24.41
CA TRP A 359 11.24 -20.56 -23.87
C TRP A 359 11.44 -20.42 -22.36
N ASP A 360 10.40 -20.02 -21.63
CA ASP A 360 10.41 -19.96 -20.16
C ASP A 360 10.53 -21.35 -19.53
N VAL A 361 9.86 -22.35 -20.10
CA VAL A 361 9.87 -23.72 -19.57
C VAL A 361 11.10 -24.45 -20.07
N ILE A 362 12.03 -24.70 -19.15
CA ILE A 362 13.31 -25.38 -19.39
C ILE A 362 13.40 -26.61 -18.50
N VAL A 363 13.71 -27.76 -19.09
CA VAL A 363 13.85 -29.04 -18.40
C VAL A 363 15.03 -29.84 -18.97
N ARG A 364 15.70 -30.66 -18.15
CA ARG A 364 16.96 -31.36 -18.52
C ARG A 364 16.86 -32.88 -18.60
#